data_AF-A0A8H6LD25-F1
#
_entry.id   AF-A0A8H6LD25-F1
#
_cell.length_a   1.000
_cell.length_b   1.000
_cell.length_c   1.000
_cell.angle_alpha   90.00
_cell.angle_beta   90.00
_cell.angle_gamma   90.00
#
_symmetry.space_group_name_H-M   'P 1'
#
loop_
_entity.id
_entity.type
_entity.pdbx_description
1 polymer ?
#
loop_
_entity_poly.entity_id
_entity_poly.type
_entity_poly.pdbx_seq_one_letter_code
_entity_poly.pdbx_strand_id
1 'polypeptide(L)'
;MPIDPSGPTVIATEWALISIATAVILARLYLRLVLQRRSLLASDVFMCAAWASAVATASFDIYFYRIGIFKPGTTFDLAGFEGTAEEAESFYKLYYFANYPFYVTFYLSKAALLAVYLQIFPVFMVKRRRFLWVVIVYVAMGFVVTILLLSLSCLPVWRNWTLSEQRCTVKSIKTNFEISWVLNISGDILIFILPWLVIPELTLRRRLRYSLYATFLLGLINIIFCVVRFAQIEQYGGDLVITISLVGKYF
;
A
#
# COMPACT_ATOMS: atom_id res chain seq x y z
N MET A 1 14.12 -8.28 23.15
CA MET A 1 13.98 -8.18 21.69
C MET A 1 12.50 -8.19 21.36
N PRO A 2 11.99 -7.27 20.52
CA PRO A 2 10.70 -7.50 19.89
C PRO A 2 10.78 -8.84 19.17
N ILE A 3 9.78 -9.70 19.37
CA ILE A 3 9.71 -10.99 18.66
C ILE A 3 9.27 -10.64 17.25
N ASP A 4 10.23 -10.48 16.35
CA ASP A 4 9.91 -10.30 14.94
C ASP A 4 9.15 -11.54 14.45
N PRO A 5 8.00 -11.37 13.77
CA PRO A 5 7.22 -12.50 13.30
C PRO A 5 8.04 -13.31 12.30
N SER A 6 7.99 -14.63 12.42
CA SER A 6 8.71 -15.50 11.48
C SER A 6 8.17 -15.33 10.05
N GLY A 7 9.06 -15.41 9.05
CA GLY A 7 8.68 -15.33 7.63
C GLY A 7 7.47 -16.19 7.22
N PRO A 8 7.36 -17.46 7.67
CA PRO A 8 6.19 -18.29 7.40
C PRO A 8 4.88 -17.71 7.95
N THR A 9 4.94 -17.08 9.14
CA THR A 9 3.77 -16.46 9.78
C THR A 9 3.29 -15.25 8.98
N VAL A 10 4.22 -14.44 8.46
CA VAL A 10 3.90 -13.28 7.63
C VAL A 10 3.20 -13.73 6.34
N ILE A 11 3.79 -14.68 5.61
CA ILE A 11 3.21 -15.20 4.36
C ILE A 11 1.85 -15.88 4.60
N ALA A 12 1.74 -16.70 5.65
CA ALA A 12 0.48 -17.37 5.97
C ALA A 12 -0.64 -16.35 6.26
N THR A 13 -0.31 -15.28 6.99
CA THR A 13 -1.27 -14.21 7.31
C THR A 13 -1.70 -13.47 6.05
N GLU A 14 -0.74 -13.13 5.17
CA GLU A 14 -1.02 -12.43 3.92
C GLU A 14 -1.95 -13.24 3.00
N TRP A 15 -1.63 -14.51 2.74
CA TRP A 15 -2.44 -15.36 1.88
C TRP A 15 -3.80 -15.71 2.50
N ALA A 16 -3.92 -15.78 3.83
CA ALA A 16 -5.21 -15.91 4.50
C ALA A 16 -6.09 -14.68 4.24
N LEU A 17 -5.53 -13.47 4.36
CA LEU A 17 -6.26 -12.23 4.08
C LEU A 17 -6.66 -12.11 2.61
N ILE A 18 -5.76 -12.47 1.67
CA ILE A 18 -6.07 -12.53 0.23
C ILE A 18 -7.19 -13.52 -0.05
N SER A 19 -7.19 -14.68 0.60
CA SER A 19 -8.23 -15.70 0.43
C SER A 19 -9.60 -15.18 0.90
N ILE A 20 -9.64 -14.54 2.07
CA ILE A 20 -10.86 -13.91 2.59
C ILE A 20 -11.34 -12.80 1.65
N ALA A 21 -10.44 -11.93 1.19
CA ALA A 21 -10.76 -10.87 0.24
C ALA A 21 -11.32 -11.43 -1.07
N THR A 22 -10.74 -12.53 -1.57
CA THR A 22 -11.21 -13.24 -2.78
C THR A 22 -12.64 -13.70 -2.61
N ALA A 23 -12.97 -14.37 -1.49
CA ALA A 23 -14.33 -14.83 -1.23
C ALA A 23 -15.34 -13.67 -1.18
N VAL A 24 -14.98 -12.55 -0.53
CA VAL A 24 -15.84 -11.35 -0.45
C VAL A 24 -16.03 -10.70 -1.82
N ILE A 25 -14.97 -10.59 -2.62
CA ILE A 25 -15.03 -10.02 -3.98
C ILE A 25 -15.89 -10.89 -4.89
N LEU A 26 -15.69 -12.20 -4.89
CA LEU A 26 -16.49 -13.14 -5.68
C LEU A 26 -17.96 -13.10 -5.28
N ALA A 27 -18.27 -13.09 -3.98
CA ALA A 27 -19.64 -12.95 -3.50
C ALA A 27 -20.27 -11.63 -4.00
N ARG A 28 -19.53 -10.52 -3.93
CA ARG A 28 -19.99 -9.21 -4.41
C ARG A 28 -20.23 -9.20 -5.93
N LEU A 29 -19.32 -9.77 -6.72
CA LEU A 29 -19.47 -9.87 -8.16
C LEU A 29 -20.65 -10.77 -8.54
N TYR A 30 -20.80 -11.91 -7.88
CA TYR A 30 -21.92 -12.84 -8.10
C TYR A 30 -23.26 -12.18 -7.80
N LEU A 31 -23.39 -11.51 -6.65
CA LEU A 31 -24.61 -10.77 -6.30
C LEU A 31 -24.96 -9.70 -7.34
N ARG A 32 -23.95 -9.03 -7.91
CA ARG A 32 -24.17 -7.93 -8.86
C ARG A 32 -24.47 -8.41 -10.29
N LEU A 33 -23.69 -9.35 -10.80
CA LEU A 33 -23.79 -9.85 -12.16
C LEU A 33 -24.94 -10.85 -12.31
N VAL A 34 -25.08 -11.78 -11.38
CA VAL A 34 -26.02 -12.90 -11.51
C VAL A 34 -27.37 -12.55 -10.90
N LEU A 35 -27.39 -12.12 -9.63
CA LEU A 35 -28.66 -11.83 -8.94
C LEU A 35 -29.27 -10.49 -9.39
N GLN A 36 -28.47 -9.42 -9.42
CA GLN A 36 -28.97 -8.09 -9.79
C GLN A 36 -29.01 -7.84 -11.30
N ARG A 37 -28.35 -8.70 -12.11
CA ARG A 37 -28.20 -8.54 -13.57
C ARG A 37 -27.71 -7.14 -13.99
N ARG A 38 -26.81 -6.56 -13.21
CA ARG A 38 -26.22 -5.25 -13.49
C ARG A 38 -24.83 -5.39 -14.09
N SER A 39 -24.43 -4.44 -14.91
CA SER A 39 -23.05 -4.35 -15.42
C SER A 39 -22.07 -4.02 -14.29
N LEU A 40 -20.78 -4.32 -14.54
CA LEU A 40 -19.69 -3.92 -13.66
C LEU A 40 -19.63 -2.40 -13.54
N LEU A 41 -19.47 -1.90 -12.32
CA LEU A 41 -19.21 -0.49 -12.07
C LEU A 41 -17.70 -0.27 -11.97
N ALA A 42 -17.26 0.98 -12.16
CA ALA A 42 -15.86 1.35 -11.99
C ALA A 42 -15.28 0.92 -10.63
N SER A 43 -16.09 0.98 -9.57
CA SER A 43 -15.71 0.47 -8.24
C SER A 43 -15.36 -1.02 -8.23
N ASP A 44 -16.10 -1.85 -8.98
CA ASP A 44 -15.86 -3.29 -9.01
C ASP A 44 -14.60 -3.61 -9.83
N VAL A 45 -14.36 -2.85 -10.91
CA VAL A 45 -13.12 -2.96 -11.71
C VAL A 45 -11.90 -2.59 -10.89
N PHE A 46 -11.91 -1.44 -10.21
CA PHE A 46 -10.80 -1.01 -9.35
C PHE A 46 -10.53 -1.99 -8.21
N MET A 47 -11.60 -2.57 -7.62
CA MET A 47 -11.48 -3.58 -6.58
C MET A 47 -10.81 -4.86 -7.08
N CYS A 48 -11.18 -5.35 -8.27
CA CYS A 48 -10.54 -6.53 -8.87
C CYS A 48 -9.09 -6.26 -9.24
N ALA A 49 -8.81 -5.08 -9.79
CA ALA A 49 -7.44 -4.67 -10.13
C ALA A 49 -6.56 -4.52 -8.88
N ALA A 50 -7.09 -3.96 -7.78
CA ALA A 50 -6.40 -3.89 -6.49
C ALA A 50 -6.10 -5.28 -5.92
N TRP A 51 -7.04 -6.22 -6.04
CA TRP A 51 -6.83 -7.60 -5.63
C TRP A 51 -5.74 -8.28 -6.46
N ALA A 52 -5.75 -8.10 -7.78
CA ALA A 52 -4.72 -8.66 -8.67
C ALA A 52 -3.32 -8.11 -8.34
N SER A 53 -3.20 -6.81 -8.05
CA SER A 53 -1.93 -6.21 -7.63
C SER A 53 -1.50 -6.67 -6.23
N ALA A 54 -2.45 -6.92 -5.31
CA ALA A 54 -2.15 -7.50 -4.00
C ALA A 54 -1.57 -8.91 -4.13
N VAL A 55 -2.19 -9.76 -4.95
CA VAL A 55 -1.70 -11.12 -5.25
C VAL A 55 -0.31 -11.08 -5.90
N ALA A 56 -0.09 -10.15 -6.84
CA ALA A 56 1.24 -9.98 -7.45
C ALA A 56 2.30 -9.63 -6.39
N THR A 57 1.98 -8.73 -5.46
CA THR A 57 2.87 -8.35 -4.35
C THR A 57 3.18 -9.54 -3.45
N ALA A 58 2.15 -10.24 -2.98
CA ALA A 58 2.28 -11.43 -2.12
C ALA A 58 3.07 -12.57 -2.77
N SER A 59 3.06 -12.65 -4.10
CA SER A 59 3.82 -13.66 -4.83
C SER A 59 5.32 -13.39 -4.79
N PHE A 60 5.75 -12.12 -4.77
CA PHE A 60 7.16 -11.78 -4.57
C PHE A 60 7.65 -12.17 -3.17
N ASP A 61 6.81 -12.04 -2.15
CA ASP A 61 7.16 -12.40 -0.77
C ASP A 61 7.43 -13.90 -0.61
N ILE A 62 6.75 -14.77 -1.38
CA ILE A 62 7.08 -16.20 -1.44
C ILE A 62 8.52 -16.39 -1.95
N TYR A 63 8.92 -15.67 -2.99
CA TYR A 63 10.28 -15.76 -3.51
C TYR A 63 11.31 -15.27 -2.48
N PHE A 64 11.05 -14.14 -1.81
CA PHE A 64 11.92 -13.61 -0.76
C PHE A 64 12.08 -14.57 0.42
N TYR A 65 11.02 -15.27 0.77
CA TYR A 65 11.09 -16.35 1.77
C TYR A 65 11.96 -17.51 1.32
N ARG A 66 11.83 -17.95 0.06
CA ARG A 66 12.58 -19.10 -0.49
C ARG A 66 14.08 -18.87 -0.50
N ILE A 67 14.51 -17.66 -0.84
CA ILE A 67 15.94 -17.31 -0.85
C ILE A 67 16.48 -17.02 0.57
N GLY A 68 15.61 -16.95 1.59
CA GLY A 68 16.00 -16.83 2.99
C GLY A 68 16.06 -15.41 3.54
N ILE A 69 15.42 -14.42 2.90
CA ILE A 69 15.39 -13.02 3.37
C ILE A 69 14.73 -12.88 4.74
N PHE A 70 13.70 -13.70 5.02
CA PHE A 70 12.95 -13.63 6.28
C PHE A 70 13.55 -14.50 7.41
N LYS A 71 14.82 -14.92 7.29
CA LYS A 71 15.52 -15.61 8.37
C LYS A 71 15.80 -14.62 9.53
N PRO A 72 15.65 -15.05 10.80
CA PRO A 72 16.01 -14.20 11.93
C PRO A 72 17.48 -13.78 11.85
N GLY A 73 17.75 -12.47 12.01
CA GLY A 73 19.10 -11.90 11.93
C GLY A 73 19.49 -11.36 10.55
N THR A 74 18.69 -11.59 9.51
CA THR A 74 18.84 -10.91 8.22
C THR A 74 18.13 -9.55 8.27
N THR A 75 18.88 -8.48 8.03
CA THR A 75 18.38 -7.10 7.99
C THR A 75 17.96 -6.70 6.59
N PHE A 76 17.28 -5.56 6.45
CA PHE A 76 16.73 -5.08 5.18
C PHE A 76 17.80 -4.70 4.15
N ASP A 77 19.00 -4.33 4.59
CA ASP A 77 20.20 -4.14 3.77
C ASP A 77 20.95 -5.45 3.48
N LEU A 78 20.32 -6.59 3.74
CA LEU A 78 20.88 -7.93 3.60
C LEU A 78 22.08 -8.20 4.52
N ALA A 79 22.32 -7.39 5.56
CA ALA A 79 23.33 -7.76 6.55
C ALA A 79 22.85 -9.02 7.30
N GLY A 80 23.68 -10.05 7.37
CA GLY A 80 23.31 -11.37 7.88
C GLY A 80 22.59 -12.27 6.85
N PHE A 81 22.55 -11.89 5.57
CA PHE A 81 22.10 -12.77 4.50
C PHE A 81 23.20 -13.77 4.11
N GLU A 82 22.91 -15.07 4.18
CA GLU A 82 23.85 -16.17 3.89
C GLU A 82 23.83 -16.62 2.42
N GLY A 83 23.43 -15.76 1.49
CA GLY A 83 23.34 -16.07 0.06
C GLY A 83 24.49 -15.51 -0.78
N THR A 84 24.43 -15.79 -2.08
CA THR A 84 25.37 -15.27 -3.08
C THR A 84 25.10 -13.81 -3.44
N ALA A 85 26.10 -13.13 -4.00
CA ALA A 85 25.93 -11.76 -4.51
C ALA A 85 24.87 -11.68 -5.63
N GLU A 86 24.76 -12.72 -6.47
CA GLU A 86 23.75 -12.80 -7.53
C GLU A 86 22.32 -12.91 -6.95
N GLU A 87 22.13 -13.65 -5.86
CA GLU A 87 20.86 -13.74 -5.15
C GLU A 87 20.48 -12.41 -4.49
N ALA A 88 21.46 -11.70 -3.92
CA ALA A 88 21.26 -10.38 -3.33
C ALA A 88 20.87 -9.32 -4.40
N GLU A 89 21.54 -9.30 -5.55
CA GLU A 89 21.17 -8.44 -6.68
C GLU A 89 19.77 -8.80 -7.21
N SER A 90 19.47 -10.09 -7.34
CA SER A 90 18.15 -10.56 -7.76
C SER A 90 17.06 -10.16 -6.79
N PHE A 91 17.32 -10.21 -5.48
CA PHE A 91 16.43 -9.70 -4.44
C PHE A 91 16.13 -8.22 -4.65
N TYR A 92 17.15 -7.36 -4.74
CA TYR A 92 16.93 -5.91 -4.88
C TYR A 92 16.19 -5.57 -6.18
N LYS A 93 16.47 -6.29 -7.27
CA LYS A 93 15.76 -6.13 -8.54
C LYS A 93 14.29 -6.48 -8.39
N LEU A 94 13.97 -7.63 -7.82
CA LEU A 94 12.58 -8.05 -7.61
C LEU A 94 11.87 -7.18 -6.58
N TYR A 95 12.57 -6.74 -5.53
CA TYR A 95 12.05 -5.79 -4.54
C TYR A 95 11.68 -4.46 -5.17
N TYR A 96 12.54 -3.92 -6.05
CA TYR A 96 12.24 -2.72 -6.82
C TYR A 96 10.94 -2.89 -7.63
N PHE A 97 10.78 -4.00 -8.34
CA PHE A 97 9.56 -4.27 -9.12
C PHE A 97 8.35 -4.56 -8.24
N ALA A 98 8.51 -5.21 -7.08
CA ALA A 98 7.45 -5.51 -6.12
C ALA A 98 6.84 -4.25 -5.50
N ASN A 99 7.58 -3.15 -5.42
CA ASN A 99 7.06 -1.88 -4.94
C ASN A 99 5.94 -1.31 -5.85
N TYR A 100 5.98 -1.57 -7.16
CA TYR A 100 4.93 -1.11 -8.08
C TYR A 100 3.55 -1.68 -7.75
N PRO A 101 3.34 -3.02 -7.75
CA PRO A 101 2.05 -3.60 -7.40
C PRO A 101 1.65 -3.29 -5.94
N PHE A 102 2.62 -3.11 -5.04
CA PHE A 102 2.36 -2.70 -3.65
C PHE A 102 1.68 -1.33 -3.59
N TYR A 103 2.27 -0.29 -4.19
CA TYR A 103 1.65 1.05 -4.21
C TYR A 103 0.38 1.09 -5.05
N VAL A 104 0.35 0.40 -6.19
CA VAL A 104 -0.84 0.29 -7.04
C VAL A 104 -2.03 -0.26 -6.24
N THR A 105 -1.81 -1.27 -5.39
CA THR A 105 -2.86 -1.84 -4.52
C THR A 105 -3.49 -0.78 -3.61
N PHE A 106 -2.70 0.06 -2.96
CA PHE A 106 -3.23 1.12 -2.09
C PHE A 106 -4.09 2.13 -2.87
N TYR A 107 -3.57 2.62 -3.99
CA TYR A 107 -4.26 3.65 -4.77
C TYR A 107 -5.51 3.10 -5.47
N LEU A 108 -5.49 1.86 -5.96
CA LEU A 108 -6.69 1.21 -6.52
C LEU A 108 -7.74 0.92 -5.46
N SER A 109 -7.34 0.54 -4.25
CA SER A 109 -8.27 0.36 -3.11
C SER A 109 -8.97 1.68 -2.76
N LYS A 110 -8.21 2.79 -2.73
CA LYS A 110 -8.76 4.14 -2.56
C LYS A 110 -9.70 4.53 -3.70
N ALA A 111 -9.32 4.24 -4.95
CA ALA A 111 -10.16 4.50 -6.13
C ALA A 111 -11.48 3.70 -6.09
N ALA A 112 -11.43 2.44 -5.66
CA ALA A 112 -12.61 1.60 -5.49
C ALA A 112 -13.59 2.19 -4.45
N LEU A 113 -13.08 2.71 -3.33
CA LEU A 113 -13.88 3.39 -2.29
C LEU A 113 -14.47 4.71 -2.79
N LEU A 114 -13.65 5.55 -3.44
CA LEU A 114 -14.10 6.83 -4.02
C LEU A 114 -15.18 6.63 -5.09
N ALA A 115 -15.07 5.56 -5.89
CA ALA A 115 -16.09 5.20 -6.86
C ALA A 115 -17.41 4.76 -6.20
N VAL A 116 -17.38 4.12 -5.03
CA VAL A 116 -18.59 3.87 -4.23
C VAL A 116 -19.18 5.20 -3.72
N TYR A 117 -18.34 6.11 -3.21
CA TYR A 117 -18.83 7.40 -2.74
C TYR A 117 -19.47 8.23 -3.86
N LEU A 118 -18.95 8.20 -5.08
CA LEU A 118 -19.59 8.84 -6.24
C LEU A 118 -21.02 8.35 -6.51
N GLN A 119 -21.34 7.10 -6.15
CA GLN A 119 -22.69 6.53 -6.29
C GLN A 119 -23.59 6.90 -5.11
N ILE A 120 -23.00 7.02 -3.91
CA ILE A 120 -23.75 7.39 -2.70
C ILE A 120 -24.10 8.88 -2.71
N PHE A 121 -23.22 9.73 -3.23
CA PHE A 121 -23.41 11.18 -3.26
C PHE A 121 -24.25 11.63 -4.46
N PRO A 122 -25.50 12.05 -4.26
CA PRO A 122 -26.35 12.49 -5.35
C PRO A 122 -25.89 13.85 -5.91
N VAL A 123 -26.23 14.10 -7.17
CA VAL A 123 -25.75 15.25 -7.96
C VAL A 123 -26.09 16.59 -7.32
N PHE A 124 -27.21 16.69 -6.61
CA PHE A 124 -27.69 17.94 -5.99
C PHE A 124 -26.86 18.40 -4.78
N MET A 125 -26.01 17.54 -4.18
CA MET A 125 -25.14 17.91 -3.06
C MET A 125 -23.84 18.57 -3.55
N VAL A 126 -23.94 19.74 -4.19
CA VAL A 126 -22.84 20.39 -4.93
C VAL A 126 -21.57 20.55 -4.10
N LYS A 127 -21.68 21.05 -2.85
CA LYS A 127 -20.51 21.26 -1.96
C LYS A 127 -19.78 19.95 -1.66
N ARG A 128 -20.53 18.90 -1.30
CA ARG A 128 -19.97 17.56 -0.98
C ARG A 128 -19.36 16.90 -2.20
N ARG A 129 -20.03 17.00 -3.35
CA ARG A 129 -19.54 16.45 -4.61
C ARG A 129 -18.28 17.15 -5.08
N ARG A 130 -18.16 18.47 -4.86
CA ARG A 130 -16.93 19.22 -5.12
C ARG A 130 -15.79 18.71 -4.24
N PHE A 131 -16.02 18.54 -2.94
CA PHE A 131 -14.99 17.99 -2.05
C PHE A 131 -14.58 16.56 -2.45
N LEU A 132 -15.54 15.69 -2.79
CA LEU A 132 -15.25 14.35 -3.32
C LEU A 132 -14.35 14.40 -4.57
N TRP A 133 -14.65 15.28 -5.52
CA TRP A 133 -13.80 15.46 -6.70
C TRP A 133 -12.40 15.95 -6.36
N VAL A 134 -12.26 16.86 -5.39
CA VAL A 134 -10.95 17.30 -4.88
C VAL A 134 -10.17 16.10 -4.32
N VAL A 135 -10.82 15.23 -3.54
CA VAL A 135 -10.17 14.02 -3.00
C VAL A 135 -9.80 13.04 -4.11
N ILE A 136 -10.65 12.86 -5.13
CA ILE A 136 -10.34 12.01 -6.30
C ILE A 136 -9.10 12.52 -7.02
N VAL A 137 -9.05 13.82 -7.32
CA VAL A 137 -7.90 14.45 -7.98
C VAL A 137 -6.66 14.32 -7.10
N TYR A 138 -6.77 14.54 -5.79
CA TYR A 138 -5.66 14.38 -4.85
C TYR A 138 -5.07 12.96 -4.89
N VAL A 139 -5.93 11.93 -4.79
CA VAL A 139 -5.50 10.53 -4.82
C VAL A 139 -4.89 10.15 -6.16
N ALA A 140 -5.47 10.63 -7.28
CA ALA A 140 -4.93 10.40 -8.61
C ALA A 140 -3.55 11.05 -8.80
N MET A 141 -3.39 12.30 -8.35
CA MET A 141 -2.10 12.99 -8.39
C MET A 141 -1.08 12.33 -7.47
N GLY A 142 -1.49 11.90 -6.27
CA GLY A 142 -0.64 11.13 -5.36
C GLY A 142 -0.13 9.86 -6.01
N PHE A 143 -0.99 9.11 -6.69
CA PHE A 143 -0.61 7.91 -7.44
C PHE A 143 0.45 8.21 -8.50
N VAL A 144 0.20 9.22 -9.34
CA VAL A 144 1.14 9.62 -10.40
C VAL A 144 2.48 10.03 -9.79
N VAL A 145 2.48 10.85 -8.74
CA VAL A 145 3.71 11.27 -8.05
C VAL A 145 4.47 10.07 -7.48
N THR A 146 3.81 9.15 -6.78
CA THR A 146 4.45 7.95 -6.23
C THR A 146 5.09 7.09 -7.32
N ILE A 147 4.39 6.86 -8.44
CA ILE A 147 4.94 6.06 -9.56
C ILE A 147 6.11 6.77 -10.23
N LEU A 148 6.01 8.08 -10.45
CA LEU A 148 7.10 8.88 -11.02
C LEU A 148 8.31 8.88 -10.09
N LEU A 149 8.11 9.03 -8.78
CA LEU A 149 9.19 8.92 -7.81
C LEU A 149 9.85 7.55 -7.90
N LEU A 150 9.09 6.45 -7.85
CA LEU A 150 9.64 5.09 -7.96
C LEU A 150 10.44 4.85 -9.25
N SER A 151 10.02 5.49 -10.35
CA SER A 151 10.65 5.34 -11.67
C SER A 151 11.87 6.26 -11.87
N LEU A 152 11.83 7.48 -11.34
CA LEU A 152 12.76 8.56 -11.70
C LEU A 152 13.72 8.96 -10.57
N SER A 153 13.50 8.52 -9.33
CA SER A 153 14.34 8.91 -8.18
C SER A 153 15.78 8.41 -8.27
N CYS A 154 16.03 7.39 -9.11
CA CYS A 154 17.35 6.86 -9.31
C CYS A 154 17.53 6.37 -10.75
N LEU A 155 18.23 7.19 -11.54
CA LEU A 155 18.60 6.89 -12.91
C LEU A 155 20.13 6.75 -13.03
N PRO A 156 20.62 5.87 -13.92
CA PRO A 156 19.87 4.83 -14.64
C PRO A 156 19.25 3.74 -13.73
N VAL A 157 18.14 3.14 -14.18
CA VAL A 157 17.26 2.27 -13.37
C VAL A 157 18.00 1.07 -12.74
N TRP A 158 19.05 0.56 -13.38
CA TRP A 158 19.83 -0.56 -12.87
C TRP A 158 20.56 -0.28 -11.56
N ARG A 159 20.73 1.00 -11.20
CA ARG A 159 21.33 1.42 -9.92
C ARG A 159 20.48 1.05 -8.71
N ASN A 160 19.20 0.70 -8.91
CA ASN A 160 18.31 0.27 -7.82
C ASN A 160 18.66 -1.13 -7.30
N TRP A 161 19.41 -1.95 -8.07
CA TRP A 161 19.75 -3.32 -7.68
C TRP A 161 21.24 -3.67 -7.77
N THR A 162 22.08 -2.76 -8.27
CA THR A 162 23.53 -2.98 -8.25
C THR A 162 24.08 -3.03 -6.82
N LEU A 163 25.03 -3.94 -6.59
CA LEU A 163 25.80 -4.01 -5.34
C LEU A 163 27.06 -3.13 -5.36
N SER A 164 27.29 -2.38 -6.45
CA SER A 164 28.44 -1.49 -6.59
C SER A 164 28.28 -0.18 -5.82
N GLU A 165 29.37 0.60 -5.70
CA GLU A 165 29.35 1.96 -5.14
C GLU A 165 28.42 2.90 -5.90
N GLN A 166 28.04 2.56 -7.13
CA GLN A 166 27.13 3.34 -7.96
C GLN A 166 25.65 3.14 -7.59
N ARG A 167 25.33 2.37 -6.55
CA ARG A 167 23.97 2.17 -6.05
C ARG A 167 23.24 3.48 -5.73
N CYS A 168 21.92 3.43 -5.68
CA CYS A 168 21.11 4.58 -5.28
C CYS A 168 21.46 5.03 -3.86
N THR A 169 21.48 6.34 -3.64
CA THR A 169 21.79 6.88 -2.31
C THR A 169 20.66 6.55 -1.34
N VAL A 170 21.02 6.15 -0.11
CA VAL A 170 20.06 5.88 0.98
C VAL A 170 19.14 7.08 1.19
N LYS A 171 19.67 8.30 1.05
CA LYS A 171 18.88 9.55 1.11
C LYS A 171 17.78 9.61 0.05
N SER A 172 18.05 9.23 -1.20
CA SER A 172 17.04 9.25 -2.27
C SER A 172 15.92 8.23 -2.00
N ILE A 173 16.29 7.01 -1.57
CA ILE A 173 15.35 5.95 -1.22
C ILE A 173 14.47 6.39 -0.05
N LYS A 174 15.07 6.95 1.00
CA LYS A 174 14.36 7.47 2.18
C LYS A 174 13.37 8.57 1.81
N THR A 175 13.82 9.59 1.09
CA THR A 175 12.93 10.70 0.69
C THR A 175 11.78 10.22 -0.22
N ASN A 176 12.02 9.27 -1.11
CA ASN A 176 10.97 8.66 -1.93
C ASN A 176 9.92 7.95 -1.06
N PHE A 177 10.38 7.15 -0.10
CA PHE A 177 9.53 6.45 0.85
C PHE A 177 8.70 7.44 1.68
N GLU A 178 9.32 8.45 2.29
CA GLU A 178 8.65 9.48 3.09
C GLU A 178 7.54 10.18 2.30
N ILE A 179 7.86 10.69 1.11
CA ILE A 179 6.87 11.41 0.29
C ILE A 179 5.71 10.48 -0.10
N SER A 180 6.01 9.26 -0.54
CA SER A 180 4.98 8.30 -0.97
C SER A 180 4.05 7.89 0.17
N TRP A 181 4.59 7.67 1.37
CA TRP A 181 3.79 7.34 2.55
C TRP A 181 2.98 8.53 3.07
N VAL A 182 3.53 9.74 3.05
CA VAL A 182 2.80 10.94 3.41
C VAL A 182 1.59 11.12 2.50
N LEU A 183 1.76 11.02 1.18
CA LEU A 183 0.67 11.11 0.18
C LEU A 183 -0.39 10.02 0.38
N ASN A 184 0.05 8.80 0.72
CA ASN A 184 -0.85 7.68 0.97
C ASN A 184 -1.70 7.92 2.22
N ILE A 185 -1.07 8.28 3.35
CA ILE A 185 -1.73 8.51 4.65
C ILE A 185 -2.66 9.72 4.59
N SER A 186 -2.21 10.84 4.00
CA SER A 186 -3.06 12.02 3.82
C SER A 186 -4.28 11.72 2.95
N GLY A 187 -4.11 10.90 1.90
CA GLY A 187 -5.22 10.41 1.08
C GLY A 187 -6.23 9.60 1.90
N ASP A 188 -5.76 8.72 2.79
CA ASP A 188 -6.63 7.96 3.70
C ASP A 188 -7.38 8.87 4.67
N ILE A 189 -6.73 9.90 5.22
CA ILE A 189 -7.36 10.90 6.09
C ILE A 189 -8.46 11.67 5.34
N LEU A 190 -8.18 12.11 4.10
CA LEU A 190 -9.16 12.82 3.29
C LEU A 190 -10.38 11.95 2.97
N ILE A 191 -10.17 10.67 2.63
CA ILE A 191 -11.24 9.71 2.40
C ILE A 191 -12.03 9.46 3.68
N PHE A 192 -11.35 9.35 4.82
CA PHE A 192 -11.97 9.16 6.13
C PHE A 192 -12.86 10.33 6.56
N ILE A 193 -12.57 11.56 6.10
CA ILE A 193 -13.40 12.75 6.35
C ILE A 193 -14.70 12.73 5.51
N LEU A 194 -14.73 12.05 4.35
CA LEU A 194 -15.89 12.07 3.44
C LEU A 194 -17.23 11.69 4.10
N PRO A 195 -17.34 10.59 4.88
CA PRO A 195 -18.56 10.23 5.59
C PRO A 195 -19.05 11.30 6.59
N TRP A 196 -18.15 12.03 7.23
CA TRP A 196 -18.49 13.03 8.25
C TRP A 196 -19.23 14.23 7.68
N LEU A 197 -18.96 14.58 6.43
CA LEU A 197 -19.65 15.66 5.75
C LEU A 197 -21.13 15.36 5.49
N VAL A 198 -21.54 14.08 5.57
CA VAL A 198 -22.86 13.55 5.16
C VAL A 198 -23.84 13.40 6.30
N ILE A 199 -23.33 12.96 7.45
CA ILE A 199 -24.11 12.58 8.63
C ILE A 199 -25.03 13.69 9.17
N PRO A 200 -24.69 15.00 9.09
CA PRO A 200 -25.52 16.04 9.73
C PRO A 200 -26.87 16.29 9.05
N GLU A 201 -27.02 16.03 7.74
CA GLU A 201 -28.16 16.56 6.97
C GLU A 201 -29.09 15.51 6.38
N LEU A 202 -28.76 14.22 6.44
CA LEU A 202 -29.61 13.16 5.89
C LEU A 202 -30.26 12.36 7.01
N THR A 203 -31.59 12.28 6.98
CA THR A 203 -32.38 11.28 7.71
C THR A 203 -32.09 9.89 7.14
N LEU A 204 -30.89 9.36 7.40
CA LEU A 204 -30.41 8.10 6.86
C LEU A 204 -31.15 6.94 7.54
N ARG A 205 -31.56 5.96 6.73
CA ARG A 205 -32.12 4.70 7.20
C ARG A 205 -31.11 4.02 8.14
N ARG A 206 -31.55 3.50 9.29
CA ARG A 206 -30.66 2.93 10.34
C ARG A 206 -29.59 1.96 9.81
N ARG A 207 -29.90 1.16 8.78
CA ARG A 207 -28.94 0.26 8.12
C ARG A 207 -27.74 0.99 7.49
N LEU A 208 -27.99 2.12 6.81
CA LEU A 208 -26.94 2.91 6.18
C LEU A 208 -26.06 3.59 7.24
N ARG A 209 -26.65 3.98 8.38
CA ARG A 209 -25.90 4.51 9.53
C ARG A 209 -24.91 3.50 10.11
N TYR A 210 -25.30 2.23 10.25
CA TYR A 210 -24.37 1.19 10.71
C TYR A 210 -23.24 0.90 9.71
N SER A 211 -23.55 0.86 8.41
CA SER A 211 -22.51 0.72 7.37
C SER A 211 -21.50 1.87 7.39
N LEU A 212 -21.95 3.09 7.68
CA LEU A 212 -21.07 4.25 7.84
C LEU A 212 -20.16 4.11 9.07
N TYR A 213 -20.67 3.66 10.22
CA TYR A 213 -19.86 3.41 11.41
C TYR A 213 -18.84 2.27 11.20
N ALA A 214 -19.22 1.20 10.50
CA ALA A 214 -18.30 0.11 10.17
C ALA A 214 -17.18 0.59 9.24
N THR A 215 -17.52 1.36 8.20
CA THR A 215 -16.53 1.93 7.27
C THR A 215 -15.59 2.91 7.99
N PHE A 216 -16.13 3.67 8.94
CA PHE A 216 -15.36 4.56 9.80
C PHE A 216 -14.32 3.81 10.63
N LEU A 217 -14.75 2.78 11.38
CA LEU A 217 -13.83 2.00 12.22
C LEU A 217 -12.73 1.35 11.38
N LEU A 218 -13.09 0.80 10.23
CA LEU A 218 -12.13 0.20 9.29
C LEU A 218 -11.12 1.23 8.77
N GLY A 219 -11.58 2.43 8.41
CA GLY A 219 -10.71 3.53 7.96
C GLY A 219 -9.73 3.98 9.04
N LEU A 220 -10.18 4.11 10.29
CA LEU A 220 -9.32 4.47 11.41
C LEU A 220 -8.25 3.41 11.66
N ILE A 221 -8.64 2.13 11.66
CA ILE A 221 -7.71 1.00 11.81
C ILE A 221 -6.65 1.03 10.70
N ASN A 222 -7.05 1.23 9.44
CA ASN A 222 -6.11 1.32 8.31
C ASN A 222 -5.11 2.48 8.48
N ILE A 223 -5.56 3.66 8.90
CA ILE A 223 -4.68 4.81 9.14
C ILE A 223 -3.68 4.49 10.25
N ILE A 224 -4.11 3.89 11.36
CA ILE A 224 -3.22 3.49 12.46
C ILE A 224 -2.15 2.52 11.96
N PHE A 225 -2.53 1.47 11.21
CA PHE A 225 -1.57 0.53 10.65
C PHE A 225 -0.57 1.20 9.71
N CYS A 226 -1.02 2.12 8.86
CA CYS A 226 -0.13 2.86 7.96
C CYS A 226 0.88 3.74 8.72
N VAL A 227 0.43 4.42 9.77
CA VAL A 227 1.30 5.25 10.62
C VAL A 227 2.30 4.41 11.40
N VAL A 228 1.86 3.29 11.99
CA VAL A 228 2.75 2.37 12.71
C VAL A 228 3.81 1.81 11.76
N ARG A 229 3.41 1.39 10.56
CA ARG A 229 4.34 0.90 9.53
C ARG A 229 5.37 1.97 9.13
N PHE A 230 4.91 3.20 8.90
CA PHE A 230 5.79 4.32 8.60
C PHE A 230 6.81 4.56 9.72
N ALA A 231 6.35 4.62 10.97
CA ALA A 231 7.20 4.83 12.14
C ALA A 231 8.23 3.71 12.34
N GLN A 232 7.84 2.45 12.15
CA GLN A 232 8.74 1.31 12.25
C GLN A 232 9.83 1.37 11.18
N ILE A 233 9.47 1.57 9.91
CA ILE A 233 10.44 1.61 8.80
C ILE A 233 11.40 2.80 8.96
N GLU A 234 10.91 3.95 9.41
CA GLU A 234 11.77 5.11 9.72
C GLU A 234 12.77 4.83 10.84
N GLN A 235 12.37 4.13 11.89
CA GLN A 235 13.27 3.72 12.97
C GLN A 235 14.37 2.79 12.45
N TYR A 236 14.01 1.71 11.75
CA TYR A 236 14.99 0.79 11.17
C TYR A 236 15.92 1.47 10.16
N GLY A 237 15.38 2.38 9.34
CA GLY A 237 16.17 3.17 8.39
C GLY A 237 17.14 4.13 9.09
N GLY A 238 16.74 4.74 10.21
CA GLY A 238 17.58 5.59 11.03
C GLY A 238 18.77 4.84 11.62
N ASP A 239 18.53 3.67 12.20
CA ASP A 239 19.56 2.80 12.78
C ASP A 239 20.60 2.37 11.73
N LEU A 240 20.13 2.06 10.51
CA LEU A 240 20.99 1.69 9.40
C LEU A 240 21.93 2.82 8.96
N VAL A 241 21.41 4.05 8.85
CA VAL A 241 22.22 5.23 8.48
C VAL A 241 23.31 5.50 9.52
N ILE A 242 23.00 5.33 10.80
CA ILE A 242 23.96 5.48 11.89
C ILE A 242 25.08 4.44 11.77
N THR A 243 24.76 3.17 11.56
CA THR A 243 25.74 2.09 11.39
C THR A 243 26.69 2.34 10.22
N ILE A 244 26.17 2.70 9.04
CA ILE A 244 26.99 3.01 7.87
C ILE A 244 27.91 4.21 8.14
N SER A 245 27.40 5.24 8.81
CA SER A 245 28.17 6.44 9.15
C SER A 245 29.30 6.16 10.14
N LEU A 246 29.11 5.20 11.05
CA LEU A 246 30.15 4.75 11.96
C LEU A 246 31.20 3.94 11.21
N VAL A 247 30.82 2.94 10.42
CA VAL A 247 31.76 2.13 9.63
C VAL A 247 32.58 2.98 8.67
N GLY A 248 31.96 3.95 7.98
CA GLY A 248 32.65 4.87 7.07
C GLY A 248 33.57 5.89 7.76
N LYS A 249 33.61 5.96 9.10
CA LYS A 249 34.61 6.73 9.85
C LYS A 249 35.83 5.92 10.28
N TYR A 250 35.76 4.58 10.18
CA TYR A 250 36.82 3.66 10.58
C TYR A 250 37.61 3.08 9.38
N PHE A 251 37.31 3.55 8.17
CA PHE A 251 38.07 3.33 6.93
C PHE A 251 38.42 4.70 6.33
#